data_AF-A0A8J1JRU1-F1
#
_entry.id   AF-A0A8J1JRU1-F1
#
_cell.length_a   1.000
_cell.length_b   1.000
_cell.length_c   1.000
_cell.angle_alpha   90.00
_cell.angle_beta   90.00
_cell.angle_gamma   90.00
#
_symmetry.space_group_name_H-M   'P 1'
#
loop_
_entity.id
_entity.type
_entity.pdbx_description
1 polymer ?
#
loop_
_entity_poly.entity_id
_entity_poly.type
_entity_poly.pdbx_seq_one_letter_code
_entity_poly.pdbx_strand_id
1 'polypeptide(L)'
;MLASLKNCREQVAVKVIQKNPTESHIKKILAETRTLQIAEGCPFLCHGYAAFQTQLHAFLVMECIRGGNLEQLMDMEGRLKMDSVRHPPMQKCCSK
;
A
#
# COMPACT_ATOMS: atom_id res chain seq x y z
N MET A 1 3.59 -7.29 -5.45
CA MET A 1 4.70 -7.46 -6.42
C MET A 1 5.57 -6.21 -6.36
N LEU A 2 6.89 -6.32 -6.35
CA LEU A 2 7.78 -5.15 -6.45
C LEU A 2 8.13 -4.93 -7.94
N ALA A 3 8.06 -3.69 -8.41
CA ALA A 3 8.38 -3.33 -9.77
C ALA A 3 9.22 -2.04 -9.84
N SER A 4 9.81 -1.78 -10.99
CA SER A 4 10.49 -0.52 -11.30
C SER A 4 9.79 0.16 -12.47
N LEU A 5 9.71 1.49 -12.41
CA LEU A 5 9.20 2.28 -13.54
C LEU A 5 10.32 2.44 -14.57
N LYS A 6 10.00 2.23 -15.86
CA LYS A 6 10.98 2.49 -16.92
C LYS A 6 11.39 3.96 -16.84
N ASN A 7 12.70 4.20 -16.76
CA ASN A 7 13.37 5.50 -16.64
C ASN A 7 13.34 6.16 -15.24
N CYS A 8 12.86 5.49 -14.19
CA CYS A 8 12.96 5.98 -12.82
C CYS A 8 13.63 4.94 -11.92
N ARG A 9 14.52 5.37 -11.00
CA ARG A 9 15.12 4.47 -10.00
C ARG A 9 14.17 4.12 -8.87
N GLU A 10 12.99 4.73 -8.84
CA GLU A 10 11.98 4.50 -7.82
C GLU A 10 11.35 3.13 -7.98
N GLN A 11 11.40 2.37 -6.88
CA GLN A 11 10.70 1.11 -6.75
C GLN A 11 9.25 1.39 -6.39
N VAL A 12 8.33 0.64 -7.00
CA VAL A 12 6.90 0.73 -6.73
C VAL A 12 6.37 -0.63 -6.31
N ALA A 13 5.38 -0.62 -5.43
CA ALA A 13 4.59 -1.80 -5.14
C ALA A 13 3.42 -1.88 -6.12
N VAL A 14 3.22 -3.05 -6.71
CA VAL A 14 2.08 -3.35 -7.58
C VAL A 14 1.22 -4.40 -6.90
N LYS A 15 -0.01 -4.01 -6.56
CA LYS A 15 -1.05 -4.95 -6.13
C LYS A 15 -1.77 -5.48 -7.37
N VAL A 16 -1.77 -6.81 -7.51
CA VAL A 16 -2.45 -7.51 -8.60
C VAL A 16 -3.67 -8.19 -8.01
N ILE A 17 -4.85 -7.91 -8.57
CA ILE A 17 -6.12 -8.45 -8.10
C ILE A 17 -6.75 -9.24 -9.24
N GLN A 18 -6.95 -10.54 -9.06
CA GLN A 18 -7.70 -11.35 -10.00
C GLN A 18 -9.18 -10.98 -9.93
N LYS A 19 -9.78 -10.68 -11.07
CA LYS A 19 -11.17 -10.28 -11.15
C LYS A 19 -12.09 -11.47 -10.92
N ASN A 20 -13.10 -11.24 -10.09
CA ASN A 20 -14.27 -12.08 -9.99
C ASN A 20 -15.48 -11.27 -10.48
N PRO A 21 -16.35 -11.84 -11.35
CA PRO A 21 -17.46 -11.10 -11.97
C PRO A 21 -18.59 -10.75 -11.00
N THR A 22 -18.54 -11.23 -9.75
CA THR A 22 -19.52 -10.84 -8.73
C THR A 22 -19.50 -9.34 -8.48
N GLU A 23 -20.68 -8.72 -8.44
CA GLU A 23 -20.84 -7.27 -8.26
C GLU A 23 -20.13 -6.76 -6.98
N SER A 24 -20.20 -7.54 -5.90
CA SER A 24 -19.56 -7.23 -4.63
C SER A 24 -18.03 -7.17 -4.74
N HIS A 25 -17.43 -8.05 -5.54
CA HIS A 25 -15.98 -8.06 -5.76
C HIS A 25 -15.55 -6.86 -6.62
N ILE A 26 -16.32 -6.55 -7.66
CA ILE A 26 -16.07 -5.36 -8.49
C ILE A 26 -16.17 -4.09 -7.65
N LYS A 27 -17.20 -3.97 -6.79
CA LYS A 27 -17.36 -2.83 -5.86
C LYS A 27 -16.17 -2.69 -4.92
N LYS A 28 -15.60 -3.80 -4.41
CA LYS A 28 -14.40 -3.77 -3.57
C LYS A 28 -13.19 -3.22 -4.32
N ILE A 29 -12.95 -3.64 -5.56
CA ILE A 29 -11.84 -3.12 -6.39
C ILE A 29 -12.02 -1.63 -6.65
N LEU A 30 -13.24 -1.20 -6.98
CA LEU A 30 -13.55 0.21 -7.21
C LEU A 30 -13.39 1.06 -5.94
N ALA A 31 -13.84 0.55 -4.80
CA ALA A 31 -13.67 1.21 -3.51
C ALA A 31 -12.19 1.37 -3.17
N GLU A 32 -11.38 0.31 -3.31
CA GLU A 32 -9.95 0.38 -3.04
C GLU A 32 -9.24 1.39 -3.96
N THR A 33 -9.58 1.41 -5.24
CA THR A 33 -9.03 2.36 -6.21
C THR A 33 -9.39 3.80 -5.85
N ARG A 34 -10.65 4.07 -5.49
CA ARG A 34 -11.10 5.41 -5.08
C ARG A 34 -10.47 5.85 -3.76
N THR A 35 -10.34 4.94 -2.80
CA THR A 35 -9.67 5.23 -1.53
C THR A 35 -8.23 5.66 -1.76
N LEU A 36 -7.48 4.97 -2.63
CA LEU A 36 -6.11 5.35 -2.97
C LEU A 36 -6.03 6.74 -3.63
N GLN A 37 -7.00 7.10 -4.48
CA GLN A 37 -7.06 8.44 -5.08
C GLN A 37 -7.35 9.52 -4.05
N ILE A 38 -8.31 9.30 -3.15
CA ILE A 38 -8.68 10.28 -2.12
C ILE A 38 -7.59 10.42 -1.06
N ALA A 39 -6.82 9.36 -0.82
CA ALA A 39 -5.68 9.36 0.10
C ALA A 39 -4.47 10.16 -0.42
N GLU A 40 -4.51 10.65 -1.66
CA GLU A 40 -3.44 11.46 -2.23
C GLU A 40 -3.15 12.69 -1.34
N GLY A 41 -1.89 12.81 -0.91
CA GLY A 41 -1.44 13.88 -0.02
C GLY A 41 -1.49 13.55 1.49
N CYS A 42 -2.09 12.42 1.89
CA CYS A 42 -2.00 11.95 3.27
C CYS A 42 -0.64 11.27 3.52
N PRO A 43 0.22 11.78 4.43
CA PRO A 43 1.56 11.22 4.65
C PRO A 43 1.54 9.85 5.37
N PHE A 44 0.38 9.43 5.89
CA PHE A 44 0.22 8.17 6.61
C PHE A 44 -0.43 7.06 5.77
N LEU A 45 -0.89 7.38 4.57
CA LEU A 45 -1.44 6.43 3.63
C LEU A 45 -0.50 6.33 2.43
N CYS A 46 -0.30 5.13 1.91
CA CYS A 46 0.54 4.93 0.73
C CYS A 46 -0.03 5.69 -0.46
N HIS A 47 0.83 6.40 -1.17
CA HIS A 47 0.39 7.12 -2.37
C HIS A 47 0.11 6.15 -3.52
N GLY A 48 -1.01 6.34 -4.21
CA GLY A 48 -1.36 5.60 -5.42
C GLY A 48 -0.91 6.36 -6.66
N TYR A 49 -0.05 5.76 -7.49
CA TYR A 49 0.46 6.38 -8.72
C TYR A 49 -0.46 6.16 -9.92
N ALA A 50 -1.00 4.94 -10.05
CA ALA A 50 -1.83 4.57 -11.20
C ALA A 50 -2.71 3.36 -10.90
N ALA A 51 -3.81 3.25 -11.63
CA ALA A 51 -4.66 2.07 -11.65
C ALA A 51 -5.00 1.70 -13.10
N PHE A 52 -4.84 0.42 -13.46
CA PHE A 52 -5.21 -0.09 -14.77
C PHE A 52 -5.70 -1.53 -14.67
N GLN A 53 -6.30 -2.05 -15.74
CA GLN A 53 -6.90 -3.36 -15.73
C GLN A 53 -6.80 -4.06 -17.08
N THR A 54 -6.74 -5.39 -17.04
CA THR A 54 -6.93 -6.28 -18.19
C THR A 54 -8.29 -6.97 -18.06
N GLN A 55 -8.62 -7.92 -18.95
CA GLN A 55 -9.85 -8.69 -18.83
C GLN A 55 -9.94 -9.47 -17.52
N LEU A 56 -8.81 -10.01 -17.04
CA LEU A 56 -8.77 -10.93 -15.90
C LEU A 56 -8.23 -10.30 -14.61
N HIS A 57 -7.54 -9.16 -14.68
CA HIS A 57 -6.86 -8.57 -13.52
C HIS A 57 -7.05 -7.07 -13.43
N ALA A 58 -6.98 -6.55 -12.21
CA ALA A 58 -6.78 -5.14 -11.89
C ALA A 58 -5.40 -4.95 -11.25
N PHE A 59 -4.77 -3.82 -11.54
CA PHE A 59 -3.43 -3.47 -11.10
C PHE A 59 -3.48 -2.10 -10.44
N LEU A 60 -2.98 -2.02 -9.21
CA LEU A 60 -2.81 -0.78 -8.47
C LEU A 60 -1.31 -0.56 -8.27
N VAL A 61 -0.78 0.51 -8.84
CA VAL A 61 0.62 0.94 -8.70
C VAL A 61 0.69 1.95 -7.57
N MET A 62 1.52 1.67 -6.58
CA MET A 62 1.57 2.41 -5.31
C MET A 62 3.00 2.56 -4.81
N GLU A 63 3.17 3.52 -3.91
CA GLU A 63 4.40 3.75 -3.17
C GLU A 63 4.91 2.46 -2.53
N CYS A 64 6.21 2.19 -2.69
CA CYS A 64 6.86 1.07 -2.02
C CYS A 64 7.28 1.49 -0.61
N ILE A 65 6.51 1.09 0.39
CA ILE A 65 6.81 1.35 1.79
C ILE A 65 7.93 0.43 2.28
N ARG A 66 8.93 1.00 2.96
CA ARG A 66 10.14 0.31 3.44
C ARG A 66 10.17 0.31 4.97
N GLY A 67 10.48 -0.83 5.59
CA GLY A 67 10.59 -0.92 7.05
C GLY A 67 9.71 -2.00 7.70
N GLY A 68 9.17 -2.92 6.89
CA GLY A 68 8.34 -4.02 7.38
C GLY A 68 6.96 -3.57 7.82
N ASN A 69 6.22 -4.48 8.46
CA ASN A 69 4.90 -4.20 9.01
C ASN A 69 4.92 -4.20 10.55
N LEU A 70 3.81 -3.76 11.14
CA LEU A 70 3.69 -3.64 12.59
C LEU A 70 3.79 -4.99 13.32
N GLU A 71 3.28 -6.05 12.71
CA GLU A 71 3.35 -7.41 13.26
C GLU A 71 4.80 -7.87 13.39
N GLN A 72 5.61 -7.69 12.33
CA GLN A 72 7.05 -7.99 12.38
C GLN A 72 7.77 -7.19 13.47
N LEU A 73 7.41 -5.92 13.65
CA LEU A 73 7.98 -5.10 14.73
C LEU A 73 7.59 -5.65 16.12
N MET A 74 6.34 -6.10 16.28
CA MET A 74 5.86 -6.70 17.53
C MET A 74 6.52 -8.05 17.81
N ASP A 75 6.73 -8.87 16.78
CA ASP A 75 7.42 -10.15 16.91
C ASP A 75 8.88 -9.97 17.34
N MET A 76 9.53 -8.90 16.86
CA MET A 76 10.92 -8.57 17.22
C MET A 76 11.05 -7.98 18.64
N GLU A 77 10.15 -7.08 19.04
CA GLU A 77 10.27 -6.31 20.29
C GLU A 77 9.41 -6.88 21.45
N GLY A 78 8.46 -7.77 21.16
CA GLY A 78 7.49 -8.37 22.09
C GLY A 78 6.40 -7.40 22.58
N ARG A 79 6.77 -6.20 23.05
CA ARG A 79 5.84 -5.14 23.45
C ARG A 79 6.35 -3.78 22.99
N LEU A 80 5.50 -3.03 22.31
CA LEU A 80 5.80 -1.64 21.92
C LEU A 80 5.83 -0.76 23.18
N LYS A 81 6.94 -0.04 23.39
CA LYS A 81 7.05 0.95 24.46
C LYS A 81 6.03 2.07 24.25
N MET A 82 5.38 2.54 25.32
CA MET A 82 4.38 3.62 25.28
C MET A 82 4.85 4.87 24.54
N ASP A 83 6.14 5.23 24.66
CA ASP A 83 6.72 6.39 23.96
C ASP A 83 6.77 6.20 22.43
N SER A 84 6.88 4.95 21.96
CA SER A 84 6.82 4.57 20.54
C SER A 84 5.37 4.41 20.03
N VAL A 85 4.38 4.36 20.92
CA VAL A 85 2.96 4.39 20.55
C VAL A 85 2.47 5.83 20.41
N ARG A 86 3.00 6.74 21.25
CA ARG A 86 2.64 8.16 21.26
C ARG A 86 3.16 8.91 20.01
N HIS A 87 4.31 8.48 19.49
CA HIS A 87 4.80 8.82 18.15
C HIS A 87 4.74 7.55 17.32
N PRO A 88 3.63 7.28 16.61
CA PRO A 88 3.39 5.96 16.04
C PRO A 88 4.58 5.49 15.20
N PRO A 89 4.96 4.20 15.27
CA PRO A 89 6.08 3.66 14.50
C PRO A 89 5.85 3.78 12.99
N MET A 90 4.65 4.17 12.55
CA MET A 90 4.36 4.51 11.17
C MET A 90 5.32 5.55 10.59
N GLN A 91 5.90 6.47 11.36
CA GLN A 91 6.98 7.32 10.81
C GLN A 91 8.28 6.53 10.52
N LYS A 92 8.58 5.49 11.31
CA LYS A 92 9.75 4.62 11.09
C LYS A 92 9.53 3.58 10.00
N CYS A 93 8.30 3.08 9.83
CA CYS A 93 7.94 2.16 8.75
C CYS A 93 7.56 2.87 7.44
N CYS A 94 7.24 4.17 7.47
CA CYS A 94 6.96 4.98 6.28
C CYS A 94 8.02 6.07 6.06
N SER A 95 9.25 5.85 6.55
CA SER A 95 10.38 6.71 6.16
C SER A 95 10.62 6.51 4.66
N LYS A 96 10.26 7.53 3.87
CA LYS A 96 10.50 7.59 2.42
C LYS A 96 11.98 7.40 2.09
#